data_AF-A0A953PZ29-F1
#
_entry.id   AF-A0A953PZ29-F1
#
_cell.length_a   1.000
_cell.length_b   1.000
_cell.length_c   1.000
_cell.angle_alpha   90.00
_cell.angle_beta   90.00
_cell.angle_gamma   90.00
#
_symmetry.space_group_name_H-M   'P 1'
#
loop_
_entity.id
_entity.type
_entity.pdbx_description
1 polymer ?
#
loop_
_entity_poly.entity_id
_entity_poly.type
_entity_poly.pdbx_seq_one_letter_code
_entity_poly.pdbx_strand_id
1 'polypeptide(L)'
;MSTEIPLEQLAARIHEVSLDFDPESMRQAGYRVVDWIVARLTSLRECSLGKELNREETEKLLREPLPEQPSTFEEVFERYTSRVAPNAVPLDHPRFFAFIPSAPNFVSILADALVAGT
;
A
#
# COMPACT_ATOMS: atom_id res chain seq x y z
N MET A 1 20.34 -1.92 -26.41
CA MET A 1 20.94 -0.59 -26.63
C MET A 1 19.96 0.41 -26.05
N SER A 2 20.29 1.00 -24.90
CA SER A 2 19.43 2.00 -24.25
C SER A 2 19.42 3.25 -25.13
N THR A 3 18.27 3.55 -25.75
CA THR A 3 18.09 4.81 -26.44
C THR A 3 17.98 5.89 -25.36
N GLU A 4 19.07 6.60 -25.10
CA GLU A 4 19.05 7.74 -24.17
C GLU A 4 18.03 8.75 -24.68
N ILE A 5 16.97 8.97 -23.90
CA ILE A 5 15.95 9.97 -24.20
C ILE A 5 16.58 11.34 -23.90
N PRO A 6 16.67 12.26 -24.87
CA PRO A 6 17.21 13.60 -24.64
C PRO A 6 16.44 14.32 -23.53
N LEU A 7 17.15 15.08 -22.69
CA LEU A 7 16.56 15.83 -21.56
C LEU A 7 15.39 16.72 -21.98
N GLU A 8 15.47 17.30 -23.19
CA GLU A 8 14.43 18.13 -23.79
C GLU A 8 13.12 17.36 -24.06
N GLN A 9 13.22 16.09 -24.48
CA GLN A 9 12.05 15.21 -24.66
C GLN A 9 11.48 14.75 -23.32
N LEU A 10 12.32 14.57 -22.30
CA LEU A 10 11.86 14.29 -20.94
C LEU A 10 11.14 15.51 -20.35
N ALA A 11 11.68 16.72 -20.52
CA ALA A 11 11.05 17.96 -20.08
C ALA A 11 9.68 18.18 -20.73
N ALA A 12 9.53 17.86 -22.02
CA ALA A 12 8.25 17.94 -22.72
C ALA A 12 7.20 16.93 -22.21
N ARG A 13 7.62 15.88 -21.50
CA ARG A 13 6.76 14.87 -20.86
C ARG A 13 6.42 15.19 -19.41
N ILE A 14 7.02 16.23 -18.83
CA ILE A 14 6.65 16.71 -17.50
C ILE A 14 5.33 17.45 -17.64
N HIS A 15 4.24 16.76 -17.32
CA HIS A 15 2.93 17.38 -17.17
C HIS A 15 2.88 18.12 -15.82
N GLU A 16 2.11 19.21 -15.74
CA GLU A 16 1.73 19.85 -14.46
C GLU A 16 0.77 18.92 -13.68
N VAL A 17 1.28 17.77 -13.24
CA VAL A 17 0.56 16.83 -12.37
C VAL A 17 1.16 16.97 -11.00
N SER A 18 0.39 17.53 -10.07
CA SER A 18 0.78 17.54 -8.67
C SER A 18 0.53 16.17 -8.06
N LEU A 19 1.44 15.72 -7.20
CA LEU A 19 1.20 14.60 -6.30
C LEU A 19 0.33 15.03 -5.10
N ASP A 20 0.11 16.33 -4.93
CA ASP A 20 -0.68 16.87 -3.86
C ASP A 20 -2.18 16.69 -4.14
N PHE A 21 -2.87 16.18 -3.14
CA PHE A 21 -4.32 16.06 -3.15
C PHE A 21 -4.97 17.40 -2.80
N ASP A 22 -6.15 17.66 -3.36
CA ASP A 22 -7.00 18.70 -2.77
C ASP A 22 -7.55 18.22 -1.41
N PRO A 23 -7.99 19.13 -0.52
CA PRO A 23 -8.42 18.76 0.83
C PRO A 23 -9.53 17.71 0.89
N GLU A 24 -10.41 17.64 -0.11
CA GLU A 24 -11.48 16.65 -0.14
C GLU A 24 -10.95 15.27 -0.53
N SER A 25 -10.11 15.20 -1.56
CA SER A 25 -9.40 13.97 -1.93
C SER A 25 -8.56 13.42 -0.78
N MET A 26 -7.87 14.29 -0.01
CA MET A 26 -7.12 13.90 1.20
C MET A 26 -8.02 13.22 2.23
N ARG A 27 -9.19 13.81 2.53
CA ARG A 27 -10.15 13.24 3.49
C ARG A 27 -10.68 11.89 3.02
N GLN A 28 -11.08 11.80 1.76
CA GLN A 28 -11.65 10.57 1.21
C GLN A 28 -10.63 9.43 1.23
N ALA A 29 -9.39 9.69 0.80
CA ALA A 29 -8.31 8.71 0.86
C ALA A 29 -8.00 8.30 2.31
N GLY A 30 -7.92 9.27 3.23
CA GLY A 30 -7.71 9.02 4.66
C GLY A 30 -8.78 8.12 5.27
N TYR A 31 -10.06 8.44 5.06
CA TYR A 31 -11.17 7.62 5.55
C TYR A 31 -11.16 6.21 4.95
N ARG A 32 -10.85 6.08 3.66
CA ARG A 32 -10.75 4.76 3.01
C ARG A 32 -9.67 3.88 3.63
N VAL A 33 -8.52 4.46 3.98
CA VAL A 33 -7.45 3.73 4.68
C VAL A 33 -7.88 3.35 6.09
N VAL A 34 -8.50 4.27 6.84
CA VAL A 34 -9.00 4.02 8.19
C VAL A 34 -10.04 2.90 8.19
N ASP A 35 -11.02 2.94 7.28
CA ASP A 35 -12.06 1.91 7.15
C ASP A 35 -11.46 0.53 6.88
N TRP A 36 -10.45 0.46 6.01
CA TRP A 36 -9.76 -0.80 5.73
C TRP A 36 -8.98 -1.31 6.94
N ILE A 37 -8.29 -0.45 7.69
CA ILE A 37 -7.58 -0.82 8.92
C ILE A 37 -8.57 -1.35 9.96
N VAL A 38 -9.70 -0.67 10.15
CA VAL A 38 -10.76 -1.08 11.09
C VAL A 38 -11.32 -2.44 10.67
N ALA A 39 -11.65 -2.62 9.40
CA ALA A 39 -12.14 -3.91 8.89
C ALA A 39 -11.12 -5.03 9.14
N ARG A 40 -9.85 -4.82 8.79
CA ARG A 40 -8.77 -5.78 9.02
C ARG A 40 -8.63 -6.15 10.50
N LEU A 41 -8.54 -5.16 11.39
CA LEU A 41 -8.31 -5.38 12.82
C LEU A 41 -9.48 -6.10 13.50
N THR A 42 -10.71 -5.77 13.09
CA THR A 42 -11.93 -6.37 13.64
C THR A 42 -12.19 -7.78 13.11
N SER A 43 -11.64 -8.15 11.95
CA SER A 43 -11.77 -9.50 11.37
C SER A 43 -10.55 -10.41 11.58
N LEU A 44 -9.56 -10.00 12.40
CA LEU A 44 -8.29 -10.73 12.53
C LEU A 44 -8.48 -12.18 12.97
N ARG A 45 -9.48 -12.49 13.80
CA ARG A 45 -9.67 -13.85 14.32
C ARG A 45 -10.20 -14.80 13.23
N GLU A 46 -11.00 -14.27 12.32
CA GLU A 46 -11.63 -14.99 11.22
C GLU A 46 -10.68 -15.17 10.01
N CYS A 47 -9.71 -14.27 9.85
CA CYS A 47 -8.74 -14.34 8.75
C CYS A 47 -7.74 -15.50 8.87
N SER A 48 -7.17 -15.93 7.75
CA SER A 48 -6.00 -16.82 7.75
C SER A 48 -4.74 -16.07 8.19
N LEU A 49 -3.67 -16.79 8.53
CA LEU A 49 -2.34 -16.22 8.82
C LEU A 49 -1.61 -15.67 7.57
N GLY A 50 -2.36 -15.35 6.51
CA GLY A 50 -1.83 -15.06 5.18
C GLY A 50 -1.40 -16.32 4.41
N LYS A 51 -1.04 -16.13 3.14
CA LYS A 51 -0.37 -17.14 2.32
C LYS A 51 1.05 -16.67 2.04
N GLU A 52 2.04 -17.44 2.47
CA GLU A 52 3.42 -17.23 2.03
C GLU A 52 3.53 -17.64 0.56
N LEU A 53 3.85 -16.67 -0.30
CA LEU A 53 4.13 -16.92 -1.70
C LEU A 53 5.61 -17.24 -1.88
N ASN A 54 5.93 -18.22 -2.72
CA ASN A 54 7.30 -18.39 -3.15
C ASN A 54 7.70 -17.27 -4.14
N ARG A 55 8.99 -17.21 -4.50
CA ARG A 55 9.51 -16.18 -5.39
C ARG A 55 8.80 -16.14 -6.74
N GLU A 56 8.60 -17.29 -7.38
CA GLU A 56 7.96 -17.37 -8.69
C GLU A 56 6.50 -16.89 -8.64
N GLU A 57 5.75 -17.30 -7.62
CA GLU A 57 4.38 -16.84 -7.38
C GLU A 57 4.34 -15.31 -7.15
N THR A 58 5.27 -14.79 -6.35
CA THR A 58 5.37 -13.35 -6.04
C THR A 58 5.72 -12.54 -7.29
N GLU A 59 6.69 -12.99 -8.07
CA GLU A 59 7.06 -12.33 -9.33
C GLU A 59 5.90 -12.35 -10.32
N LYS A 60 5.20 -13.48 -10.45
CA LYS A 60 4.01 -13.56 -11.31
C LYS A 60 2.90 -12.59 -10.88
N LEU A 61 2.77 -12.32 -9.58
CA LEU A 61 1.74 -11.45 -9.04
C LEU A 61 2.08 -9.96 -9.12
N LEU A 62 3.35 -9.59 -8.93
CA LEU A 62 3.78 -8.21 -8.68
C LEU A 62 4.78 -7.65 -9.71
N ARG A 63 5.45 -8.49 -10.52
CA ARG A 63 6.46 -8.02 -11.46
C ARG A 63 5.78 -7.42 -12.70
N GLU A 64 5.80 -6.10 -12.78
CA GLU A 64 5.35 -5.31 -13.93
C GLU A 64 6.45 -4.29 -14.33
N PRO A 65 6.47 -3.82 -15.59
CA PRO A 65 7.31 -2.68 -15.97
C PRO A 65 6.91 -1.43 -15.19
N LEU A 66 7.83 -0.47 -15.07
CA LEU A 66 7.51 0.83 -14.47
C LEU A 66 6.35 1.49 -15.23
N PRO A 67 5.34 2.04 -14.54
CA PRO A 67 4.21 2.66 -15.20
C PRO A 67 4.66 3.90 -15.98
N GLU A 68 4.25 3.99 -17.25
CA GLU A 68 4.52 5.15 -18.10
C GLU A 68 3.45 6.25 -17.99
N GLN A 69 2.33 5.93 -17.33
CA GLN A 69 1.17 6.79 -17.15
C GLN A 69 0.85 6.91 -15.66
N PRO A 70 0.28 8.05 -15.21
CA PRO A 70 -0.17 8.19 -13.83
C PRO A 70 -1.26 7.17 -13.49
N SER A 71 -1.36 6.84 -12.21
CA SER A 71 -2.45 6.03 -11.64
C SER A 71 -3.10 6.79 -10.50
N THR A 72 -4.38 6.53 -10.26
CA THR A 72 -5.07 7.15 -9.13
C THR A 72 -4.70 6.45 -7.82
N PHE A 73 -4.90 7.13 -6.70
CA PHE A 73 -4.69 6.50 -5.38
C PHE A 73 -5.61 5.29 -5.21
N GLU A 74 -6.84 5.34 -5.71
CA GLU A 74 -7.81 4.25 -5.63
C GLU A 74 -7.28 2.98 -6.31
N GLU A 75 -6.70 3.12 -7.50
CA GLU A 75 -6.11 2.00 -8.24
C GLU A 75 -4.93 1.38 -7.47
N VAL A 76 -4.06 2.22 -6.90
CA VAL A 76 -2.92 1.76 -6.09
C VAL A 76 -3.41 1.07 -4.82
N PHE A 77 -4.38 1.65 -4.14
CA PHE A 77 -4.98 1.11 -2.93
C PHE A 77 -5.69 -0.22 -3.18
N GLU A 78 -6.40 -0.35 -4.29
CA GLU A 78 -7.03 -1.62 -4.69
C GLU A 78 -5.98 -2.70 -4.98
N ARG A 79 -4.89 -2.36 -5.68
CA ARG A 79 -3.77 -3.30 -5.90
C ARG A 79 -3.15 -3.74 -4.58
N TYR A 80 -2.92 -2.82 -3.65
CA TYR A 80 -2.40 -3.16 -2.33
C TYR A 80 -3.32 -4.11 -1.58
N THR A 81 -4.60 -3.76 -1.45
CA THR A 81 -5.57 -4.53 -0.66
C THR A 81 -5.90 -5.90 -1.26
N SER A 82 -5.82 -6.05 -2.59
CA SER A 82 -6.11 -7.32 -3.28
C SER A 82 -4.88 -8.20 -3.52
N ARG A 83 -3.70 -7.63 -3.72
CA ARG A 83 -2.49 -8.38 -4.11
C ARG A 83 -1.40 -8.41 -3.05
N VAL A 84 -1.26 -7.36 -2.25
CA VAL A 84 -0.16 -7.26 -1.27
C VAL A 84 -0.62 -7.72 0.09
N ALA A 85 -1.63 -7.07 0.67
CA ALA A 85 -2.07 -7.31 2.03
C ALA A 85 -2.48 -8.78 2.33
N PRO A 86 -3.16 -9.51 1.43
CA PRO A 86 -3.54 -10.91 1.69
C PRO A 86 -2.35 -11.89 1.72
N ASN A 87 -1.22 -11.50 1.13
CA ASN A 87 -0.01 -12.32 1.03
C ASN A 87 1.06 -11.89 2.04
N ALA A 88 0.77 -10.90 2.89
CA ALA A 88 1.61 -10.54 4.02
C ALA A 88 1.24 -11.38 5.25
N VAL A 89 2.25 -11.75 6.05
CA VAL A 89 2.03 -12.47 7.30
C VAL A 89 1.61 -11.46 8.40
N PRO A 90 0.40 -11.56 8.97
CA PRO A 90 -0.08 -10.64 9.98
C PRO A 90 0.53 -10.97 11.36
N LEU A 91 1.53 -10.20 11.78
CA LEU A 91 2.26 -10.42 13.04
C LEU A 91 1.41 -10.13 14.30
N ASP A 92 0.34 -9.37 14.13
CA ASP A 92 -0.65 -9.00 15.15
C ASP A 92 -1.81 -10.03 15.26
N HIS A 93 -1.79 -11.08 14.45
CA HIS A 93 -2.84 -12.08 14.44
C HIS A 93 -2.77 -12.98 15.71
N PRO A 94 -3.90 -13.29 16.38
CA PRO A 94 -3.90 -13.99 17.68
C PRO A 94 -3.39 -15.44 17.65
N ARG A 95 -3.27 -16.04 16.46
CA ARG A 95 -2.65 -17.36 16.23
C ARG A 95 -1.21 -17.30 15.68
N PHE A 96 -0.59 -16.12 15.63
CA PHE A 96 0.81 -15.98 15.23
C PHE A 96 1.72 -16.09 16.46
N PHE A 97 2.54 -17.14 16.53
CA PHE A 97 3.37 -17.47 17.71
C PHE A 97 4.87 -17.54 17.42
N ALA A 98 5.30 -17.06 16.25
CA ALA A 98 6.72 -17.01 15.88
C ALA A 98 7.37 -15.68 16.30
N PHE A 99 8.70 -15.69 16.47
CA PHE A 99 9.52 -14.51 16.77
C PHE A 99 9.11 -13.77 18.06
N ILE A 100 9.37 -12.46 18.11
CA ILE A 100 8.87 -11.54 19.13
C ILE A 100 7.65 -10.83 18.54
N PRO A 101 6.46 -10.93 19.15
CA PRO A 101 5.25 -10.36 18.58
C PRO A 101 5.33 -8.84 18.51
N SER A 102 4.96 -8.28 17.36
CA SER A 102 4.69 -6.86 17.18
C SER A 102 3.20 -6.71 16.89
N ALA A 103 2.47 -6.17 17.86
CA ALA A 103 1.02 -6.01 17.80
C ALA A 103 0.65 -4.57 18.20
N PRO A 104 0.81 -3.58 17.31
CA PRO A 104 0.39 -2.22 17.59
C PRO A 104 -1.13 -2.19 17.78
N ASN A 105 -1.58 -1.44 18.79
CA ASN A 105 -3.01 -1.17 18.95
C ASN A 105 -3.43 -0.02 18.02
N PHE A 106 -4.74 0.18 17.85
CA PHE A 106 -5.27 1.21 16.95
C PHE A 106 -4.81 2.63 17.32
N VAL A 107 -4.62 2.92 18.61
CA VAL A 107 -4.13 4.24 19.07
C VAL A 107 -2.69 4.47 18.60
N SER A 108 -1.82 3.45 18.64
CA SER A 108 -0.46 3.55 18.10
C SER A 108 -0.45 3.83 16.60
N ILE A 109 -1.35 3.21 15.83
CA ILE A 109 -1.48 3.46 14.39
C ILE A 109 -1.87 4.92 14.11
N LEU A 110 -2.84 5.45 14.87
CA LEU A 110 -3.23 6.85 14.76
C LEU A 110 -2.10 7.79 15.19
N ALA A 111 -1.32 7.42 16.21
CA ALA A 111 -0.15 8.19 16.63
C ALA A 111 0.91 8.26 15.52
N ASP A 112 1.21 7.15 14.85
CA ASP A 112 2.13 7.14 13.70
C ASP A 112 1.63 8.02 12.55
N ALA A 113 0.32 8.00 12.27
CA ALA A 113 -0.30 8.86 11.27
C ALA A 113 -0.18 10.35 11.63
N LEU A 114 -0.36 10.70 12.91
CA LEU A 114 -0.18 12.09 13.39
C LEU A 114 1.28 12.53 13.26
N VAL A 115 2.24 11.69 13.68
CA VAL A 115 3.67 11.98 13.59
C VAL A 115 4.11 12.17 12.14
N ALA A 116 3.61 11.37 11.20
CA ALA A 116 3.93 11.53 9.79
C ALA A 116 3.38 12.85 9.20
N GLY A 117 2.33 13.42 9.79
CA GLY A 117 1.67 14.64 9.33
C GLY A 117 2.14 15.93 10.01
N THR A 118 3.09 15.88 10.96
CA THR A 118 3.60 17.03 11.74
C THR A 118 5.11 17.14 11.67
#